data_AF-A0A949BAC8-F1
#
_entry.id   AF-A0A949BAC8-F1
#
_cell.length_a   1.000
_cell.length_b   1.000
_cell.length_c   1.000
_cell.angle_alpha   90.00
_cell.angle_beta   90.00
_cell.angle_gamma   90.00
#
_symmetry.space_group_name_H-M   'P 1'
#
loop_
_entity.id
_entity.type
_entity.pdbx_description
1 polymer ?
#
loop_
_entity_poly.entity_id
_entity_poly.type
_entity_poly.pdbx_seq_one_letter_code
_entity_poly.pdbx_strand_id
1 'polypeptide(L)'
;MSDAKKLLVAVATLTSVIIGTGFFTLPYVASQAGIWVTSGYFLILGALVLLIHLMFAEVTLKTPDLMRLPGFAQFHLGEWGKKVALISMAIGSFGTLLIYLIMGGEFLTNLLGPIFGGNQLFYTLAYYAFVSCFIYLGIRPLAKIDFADLVAFSLTLLIILVGGHKLWHIENFLAPIGYGKFFLPYGPLLFTL
;
A
#
# COMPACT_ATOMS: atom_id res chain seq x y z
N MET A 1 9.22 11.60 25.89
CA MET A 1 8.81 10.32 25.27
C MET A 1 10.03 9.41 25.26
N SER A 2 9.98 8.19 25.81
CA SER A 2 11.15 7.29 25.82
C SER A 2 11.58 6.96 24.39
N ASP A 3 12.85 6.67 24.17
CA ASP A 3 13.38 6.41 22.82
C ASP A 3 12.75 5.18 22.17
N ALA A 4 12.40 4.16 22.96
CA ALA A 4 11.61 3.02 22.50
C ALA A 4 10.23 3.42 21.93
N LYS A 5 9.55 4.38 22.58
CA LYS A 5 8.25 4.88 22.11
C LYS A 5 8.37 5.69 20.82
N LYS A 6 9.46 6.44 20.63
CA LYS A 6 9.74 7.16 19.37
C LYS A 6 9.96 6.17 18.22
N LEU A 7 10.76 5.14 18.45
CA LEU A 7 11.05 4.11 17.45
C LEU A 7 9.79 3.35 17.04
N LEU A 8 8.95 2.95 18.00
CA LEU A 8 7.68 2.28 17.70
C LEU A 8 6.74 3.14 16.85
N VAL A 9 6.60 4.44 17.17
CA VAL A 9 5.77 5.35 16.38
C VAL A 9 6.34 5.53 14.98
N ALA A 10 7.66 5.71 14.85
CA ALA A 10 8.31 5.87 13.55
C ALA A 10 8.13 4.63 12.66
N VAL A 11 8.31 3.42 13.21
CA VAL A 11 8.09 2.16 12.50
C VAL A 11 6.62 2.03 12.11
N ALA A 12 5.69 2.26 13.04
CA ALA A 12 4.26 2.16 12.75
C ALA A 12 3.82 3.12 11.63
N THR A 13 4.27 4.37 11.65
CA THR A 13 3.97 5.36 10.60
C THR A 13 4.61 5.00 9.26
N LEU A 14 5.83 4.47 9.26
CA LEU A 14 6.46 4.04 8.01
C LEU A 14 5.75 2.82 7.43
N THR A 15 5.43 1.83 8.27
CA THR A 15 4.72 0.62 7.86
C THR A 15 3.31 0.92 7.36
N SER A 16 2.57 1.83 8.00
CA SER A 16 1.20 2.18 7.57
C SER A 16 1.16 2.86 6.21
N VAL A 17 2.23 3.58 5.83
CA VAL A 17 2.36 4.22 4.51
C VAL A 17 2.86 3.26 3.45
N ILE A 18 3.74 2.31 3.82
CA ILE A 18 4.30 1.31 2.91
C ILE A 18 3.28 0.23 2.55
N ILE A 19 2.51 -0.27 3.52
CA ILE A 19 1.51 -1.31 3.26
C ILE A 19 0.36 -0.70 2.43
N GLY A 20 0.49 -0.80 1.12
CA GLY A 20 -0.53 -0.35 0.18
C GLY A 20 -1.70 -1.33 0.04
N THR A 21 -2.80 -0.86 -0.54
CA THR A 21 -3.98 -1.70 -0.80
C THR A 21 -3.72 -2.79 -1.85
N GLY A 22 -2.57 -2.78 -2.53
CA GLY A 22 -2.14 -3.85 -3.43
C GLY A 22 -2.17 -5.24 -2.77
N PHE A 23 -1.97 -5.31 -1.45
CA PHE A 23 -1.97 -6.57 -0.70
C PHE A 23 -3.26 -7.38 -0.91
N PHE A 24 -4.42 -6.73 -1.02
CA PHE A 24 -5.71 -7.40 -1.18
C PHE A 24 -5.80 -8.24 -2.45
N THR A 25 -4.97 -7.95 -3.45
CA THR A 25 -4.94 -8.70 -4.71
C THR A 25 -3.99 -9.90 -4.68
N LEU A 26 -3.09 -10.00 -3.69
CA LEU A 26 -2.06 -11.04 -3.63
C LEU A 26 -2.61 -12.46 -3.62
N PRO A 27 -3.71 -12.80 -2.92
CA PRO A 27 -4.26 -14.16 -2.98
C PRO A 27 -4.65 -14.56 -4.40
N TYR A 28 -5.27 -13.65 -5.15
CA TYR A 28 -5.65 -13.87 -6.55
C TYR A 28 -4.41 -13.97 -7.45
N VAL A 29 -3.45 -13.07 -7.28
CA VAL A 29 -2.20 -13.11 -8.05
C VAL A 29 -1.45 -14.43 -7.81
N ALA A 30 -1.34 -14.86 -6.56
CA ALA A 30 -0.69 -16.12 -6.18
C ALA A 30 -1.42 -17.34 -6.75
N SER A 31 -2.76 -17.33 -6.79
CA SER A 31 -3.52 -18.43 -7.37
C SER A 31 -3.41 -18.52 -8.89
N GLN A 32 -3.08 -17.41 -9.57
CA GLN A 32 -2.98 -17.33 -11.02
C GLN A 32 -1.55 -17.53 -11.56
N ALA A 33 -0.55 -16.92 -10.90
CA ALA A 33 0.86 -17.00 -11.29
C ALA A 33 1.60 -18.17 -10.60
N GLY A 34 1.01 -18.71 -9.53
CA GLY A 34 1.66 -19.66 -8.63
C GLY A 34 2.30 -18.96 -7.45
N ILE A 35 2.25 -19.62 -6.29
CA ILE A 35 2.78 -19.06 -5.04
C ILE A 35 4.29 -18.80 -5.12
N TRP A 36 5.05 -19.74 -5.70
CA TRP A 36 6.51 -19.62 -5.80
C TRP A 36 6.97 -18.49 -6.70
N VAL A 37 6.27 -18.26 -7.82
CA VAL A 37 6.55 -17.11 -8.70
C VAL A 37 6.25 -15.82 -7.95
N THR A 38 5.09 -15.74 -7.32
CA THR A 38 4.67 -14.55 -6.55
C THR A 38 5.64 -14.27 -5.40
N SER A 39 6.08 -15.28 -4.66
CA SER A 39 7.10 -15.16 -3.61
C SER A 39 8.46 -14.75 -4.15
N GLY A 40 8.87 -15.27 -5.33
CA GLY A 40 10.10 -14.85 -6.00
C GLY A 40 10.08 -13.36 -6.34
N TYR A 41 8.98 -12.88 -6.94
CA TYR A 41 8.80 -11.44 -7.19
C TYR A 41 8.80 -10.63 -5.89
N PHE A 42 8.12 -11.11 -4.84
CA PHE A 42 8.09 -10.42 -3.54
C PHE A 42 9.50 -10.24 -2.96
N LEU A 43 10.36 -11.27 -3.01
CA LEU A 43 11.73 -11.18 -2.53
C LEU A 43 12.58 -10.22 -3.36
N ILE A 44 12.49 -10.30 -4.70
CA ILE A 44 13.28 -9.46 -5.61
C ILE A 44 12.85 -7.99 -5.50
N LEU A 45 11.55 -7.72 -5.65
CA LEU A 45 11.02 -6.37 -5.57
C LEU A 45 11.14 -5.80 -4.15
N GLY A 46 10.93 -6.63 -3.12
CA GLY A 46 11.12 -6.23 -1.72
C GLY A 46 12.56 -5.82 -1.43
N ALA A 47 13.55 -6.58 -1.92
CA ALA A 47 14.96 -6.21 -1.78
C ALA A 47 15.30 -4.91 -2.52
N LEU A 48 14.74 -4.71 -3.72
CA LEU A 48 14.92 -3.49 -4.50
C LEU A 48 14.31 -2.26 -3.81
N VAL A 49 13.07 -2.38 -3.32
CA VAL A 49 12.38 -1.31 -2.58
C VAL A 49 13.08 -1.01 -1.27
N LEU A 50 13.58 -2.02 -0.55
CA LEU A 50 14.41 -1.82 0.65
C LEU A 50 15.67 -1.02 0.32
N LEU A 51 16.37 -1.35 -0.76
CA LEU A 51 17.56 -0.63 -1.21
C LEU A 51 17.22 0.84 -1.54
N ILE A 52 16.09 1.10 -2.21
CA ILE A 52 15.60 2.46 -2.46
C ILE A 52 15.36 3.23 -1.16
N HIS A 53 14.71 2.62 -0.16
CA HIS A 53 14.47 3.26 1.13
C HIS A 53 15.77 3.55 1.89
N LEU A 54 16.77 2.65 1.83
CA LEU A 54 18.09 2.88 2.43
C LEU A 54 18.82 4.05 1.76
N MET A 55 18.82 4.11 0.43
CA MET A 55 19.38 5.24 -0.32
C MET A 55 18.66 6.55 0.06
N PHE A 56 17.33 6.53 0.17
CA PHE A 56 16.54 7.69 0.55
C PHE A 56 16.83 8.14 1.99
N ALA A 57 17.03 7.21 2.92
CA ALA A 57 17.44 7.51 4.29
C ALA A 57 18.81 8.18 4.34
N GLU A 58 19.78 7.70 3.55
CA GLU A 58 21.12 8.30 3.48
C GLU A 58 21.09 9.73 2.90
N VAL A 59 20.29 9.96 1.85
CA VAL A 59 20.07 11.30 1.30
C VAL A 59 19.44 12.21 2.36
N THR A 60 18.44 11.73 3.10
CA THR A 60 17.76 12.50 4.14
C THR A 60 18.72 12.91 5.26
N LEU A 61 19.59 12.01 5.71
CA LEU A 61 20.59 12.29 6.75
C LEU A 61 21.66 13.31 6.33
N LYS A 62 21.98 13.36 5.03
CA LYS A 62 23.02 14.25 4.47
C LYS A 62 22.50 15.61 4.03
N THR A 63 21.20 15.87 4.15
CA THR A 63 20.55 17.05 3.59
C THR A 63 19.84 17.84 4.70
N PRO A 64 19.77 19.19 4.62
CA PRO A 64 19.01 20.00 5.57
C PRO A 64 17.57 19.49 5.76
N ASP A 65 17.10 19.56 7.00
CA ASP A 65 15.80 19.03 7.44
C ASP A 65 14.60 19.72 6.74
N LEU A 66 13.44 19.06 6.73
CA LEU A 66 12.13 19.56 6.25
C LEU A 66 11.89 19.64 4.72
N MET A 67 12.67 18.95 3.90
CA MET A 67 12.39 18.85 2.46
C MET A 67 11.53 17.63 2.08
N ARG A 68 10.74 17.76 1.01
CA ARG A 68 10.06 16.64 0.34
C ARG A 68 10.93 16.11 -0.81
N LEU A 69 10.56 14.98 -1.42
CA LEU A 69 11.30 14.37 -2.53
C LEU A 69 11.72 15.37 -3.63
N PRO A 70 10.87 16.28 -4.13
CA PRO A 70 11.32 17.27 -5.12
C PRO A 70 12.35 18.26 -4.59
N GLY A 71 12.33 18.59 -3.29
CA GLY A 71 13.32 19.43 -2.62
C GLY A 71 14.67 18.72 -2.49
N PHE A 72 14.67 17.44 -2.09
CA PHE A 72 15.88 16.61 -2.11
C PHE A 72 16.49 16.51 -3.50
N ALA A 73 15.66 16.28 -4.52
CA ALA A 73 16.10 16.21 -5.91
C ALA A 73 16.66 17.55 -6.41
N GLN A 74 16.06 18.69 -6.01
CA GLN A 74 16.59 20.01 -6.33
C GLN A 74 17.98 20.23 -5.71
N PHE A 75 18.16 19.84 -4.45
CA PHE A 75 19.41 20.04 -3.73
C PHE A 75 20.57 19.25 -4.33
N HIS A 76 20.35 17.99 -4.71
CA HIS A 76 21.42 17.11 -5.22
C HIS A 76 21.58 17.11 -6.74
N LEU A 77 20.51 17.35 -7.50
CA LEU A 77 20.48 17.22 -8.97
C LEU A 77 20.09 18.52 -9.68
N GLY A 78 19.85 19.61 -8.95
CA GLY A 78 19.44 20.89 -9.48
C GLY A 78 17.99 20.93 -10.02
N GLU A 79 17.68 21.97 -10.79
CA GLU A 79 16.31 22.23 -11.28
C GLU A 79 15.74 21.11 -12.16
N TRP A 80 16.59 20.37 -12.88
CA TRP A 80 16.12 19.24 -13.68
C TRP A 80 15.60 18.10 -12.80
N GLY A 81 16.35 17.71 -11.77
CA GLY A 81 15.92 16.67 -10.83
C GLY A 81 14.63 17.03 -10.10
N LYS A 82 14.48 18.31 -9.73
CA LYS A 82 13.24 18.84 -9.16
C LYS A 82 12.03 18.60 -10.06
N LYS A 83 12.15 18.94 -11.35
CA LYS A 83 11.04 18.77 -12.33
C LYS A 83 10.64 17.32 -12.49
N VAL A 84 11.62 16.42 -12.63
CA VAL A 84 11.37 14.98 -12.76
C VAL A 84 10.69 14.44 -11.50
N ALA A 85 11.20 14.77 -10.32
CA ALA A 85 10.62 14.35 -9.05
C ALA A 85 9.21 14.89 -8.83
N LEU A 86 8.93 16.14 -9.23
CA LEU A 86 7.60 16.74 -9.12
C LEU A 86 6.60 16.03 -10.05
N ILE A 87 6.97 15.79 -11.31
CA ILE A 87 6.11 15.07 -12.27
C ILE A 87 5.84 13.64 -11.78
N SER A 88 6.88 12.92 -11.36
CA SER A 88 6.75 11.57 -10.82
C SER A 88 5.84 11.53 -9.60
N MET A 89 6.02 12.46 -8.65
CA MET A 89 5.20 12.55 -7.45
C MET A 89 3.74 12.91 -7.77
N ALA A 90 3.50 13.80 -8.74
CA ALA A 90 2.15 14.19 -9.16
C ALA A 90 1.40 13.02 -9.82
N ILE A 91 2.03 12.34 -10.79
CA ILE A 91 1.44 11.18 -11.48
C ILE A 91 1.22 10.03 -10.49
N GLY A 92 2.22 9.72 -9.65
CA GLY A 92 2.13 8.68 -8.64
C GLY A 92 1.02 8.95 -7.64
N SER A 93 0.95 10.15 -7.08
CA SER A 93 -0.10 10.53 -6.12
C SER A 93 -1.49 10.45 -6.74
N PHE A 94 -1.65 10.91 -7.99
CA PHE A 94 -2.92 10.82 -8.69
C PHE A 94 -3.35 9.36 -8.93
N GLY A 95 -2.42 8.51 -9.38
CA GLY A 95 -2.67 7.07 -9.57
C GLY A 95 -3.06 6.37 -8.26
N THR A 96 -2.33 6.63 -7.18
CA THR A 96 -2.63 6.07 -5.85
C THR A 96 -4.01 6.50 -5.35
N LEU A 97 -4.35 7.80 -5.48
CA LEU A 97 -5.68 8.30 -5.11
C LEU A 97 -6.79 7.64 -5.92
N LEU A 98 -6.57 7.42 -7.22
CA LEU A 98 -7.53 6.74 -8.08
C LEU A 98 -7.76 5.29 -7.64
N ILE A 99 -6.68 4.55 -7.35
CA ILE A 99 -6.80 3.16 -6.87
C ILE A 99 -7.52 3.11 -5.53
N TYR A 100 -7.18 3.99 -4.58
CA TYR A 100 -7.86 4.04 -3.28
C TYR A 100 -9.34 4.39 -3.40
N LEU A 101 -9.72 5.25 -4.36
CA LEU A 101 -11.11 5.56 -4.64
C LEU A 101 -11.87 4.35 -5.20
N ILE A 102 -11.29 3.66 -6.19
CA ILE A 102 -11.90 2.47 -6.81
C ILE A 102 -12.06 1.35 -5.79
N MET A 103 -10.99 1.02 -5.07
CA MET A 103 -11.00 -0.06 -4.07
C MET A 103 -11.91 0.26 -2.88
N GLY A 104 -11.90 1.50 -2.40
CA GLY A 104 -12.79 1.94 -1.33
C GLY A 104 -14.26 1.80 -1.72
N GLY A 105 -14.63 2.20 -2.93
CA GLY A 105 -15.97 2.01 -3.47
C GLY A 105 -16.35 0.54 -3.66
N GLU A 106 -15.44 -0.29 -4.14
CA GLU A 106 -15.65 -1.73 -4.33
C GLU A 106 -15.85 -2.46 -3.00
N PHE A 107 -15.02 -2.18 -1.99
CA PHE A 107 -15.21 -2.75 -0.64
C PHE A 107 -16.52 -2.32 -0.02
N LEU A 108 -16.88 -1.04 -0.14
CA LEU A 108 -18.12 -0.53 0.43
C LEU A 108 -19.34 -1.15 -0.27
N THR A 109 -19.27 -1.34 -1.59
CA THR A 109 -20.29 -2.05 -2.37
C THR A 109 -20.42 -3.51 -1.94
N ASN A 110 -19.31 -4.22 -1.79
CA ASN A 110 -19.33 -5.63 -1.38
C ASN A 110 -19.82 -5.82 0.07
N LEU A 111 -19.58 -4.84 0.94
CA LEU A 111 -20.01 -4.89 2.34
C LEU A 111 -21.48 -4.48 2.53
N LEU A 112 -21.92 -3.39 1.90
CA LEU A 112 -23.24 -2.79 2.13
C LEU A 112 -24.25 -3.14 1.04
N GLY A 113 -23.80 -3.45 -0.17
CA GLY A 113 -24.66 -3.82 -1.30
C GLY A 113 -25.62 -4.97 -1.02
N PRO A 114 -25.20 -6.06 -0.35
CA PRO A 114 -26.13 -7.14 0.02
C PRO A 114 -27.24 -6.74 1.00
N ILE A 115 -27.04 -5.66 1.77
CA ILE A 115 -27.97 -5.22 2.83
C ILE A 115 -28.86 -4.08 2.33
N PHE A 116 -28.27 -3.08 1.67
CA PHE A 116 -28.93 -1.84 1.28
C PHE A 116 -29.16 -1.71 -0.23
N GLY A 117 -28.66 -2.64 -1.04
CA GLY A 117 -28.69 -2.54 -2.49
C GLY A 117 -27.78 -1.42 -3.00
N GLY A 118 -28.13 -0.84 -4.16
CA GLY A 118 -27.36 0.25 -4.78
C GLY A 118 -26.36 -0.21 -5.85
N ASN A 119 -25.72 0.76 -6.51
CA ASN A 119 -24.72 0.50 -7.56
C ASN A 119 -23.32 0.90 -7.08
N GLN A 120 -22.29 0.37 -7.74
CA GLN A 120 -20.89 0.64 -7.40
C GLN A 120 -20.56 2.14 -7.47
N LEU A 121 -21.10 2.86 -8.46
CA LEU A 121 -20.88 4.30 -8.62
C LEU A 121 -21.32 5.08 -7.38
N PHE A 122 -22.49 4.76 -6.82
CA PHE A 122 -23.02 5.41 -5.63
C PHE A 122 -22.09 5.23 -4.42
N TYR A 123 -21.61 4.01 -4.18
CA TYR A 123 -20.69 3.73 -3.08
C TYR A 123 -19.32 4.39 -3.29
N THR A 124 -18.80 4.42 -4.51
CA THR A 124 -17.57 5.16 -4.82
C THR A 124 -17.71 6.65 -4.57
N LEU A 125 -18.84 7.26 -4.98
CA LEU A 125 -19.10 8.69 -4.74
C LEU A 125 -19.33 9.00 -3.25
N ALA A 126 -20.01 8.10 -2.52
CA ALA A 126 -20.19 8.22 -1.09
C ALA A 126 -18.85 8.13 -0.34
N TYR A 127 -17.98 7.18 -0.73
CA TYR A 127 -16.64 7.05 -0.20
C TYR A 127 -15.79 8.29 -0.48
N TYR A 128 -15.84 8.82 -1.70
CA TYR A 128 -15.18 10.07 -2.06
C TYR A 128 -15.63 11.23 -1.16
N ALA A 129 -16.94 11.45 -1.05
CA ALA A 129 -17.48 12.54 -0.23
C ALA A 129 -17.08 12.41 1.25
N PHE A 130 -17.10 11.18 1.78
CA PHE A 130 -16.66 10.88 3.13
C PHE A 130 -15.18 11.22 3.33
N VAL A 131 -14.29 10.68 2.51
CA VAL A 131 -12.84 10.92 2.62
C VAL A 131 -12.50 12.40 2.42
N SER A 132 -13.11 13.07 1.45
CA SER A 132 -12.91 14.51 1.22
C SER A 132 -13.33 15.36 2.43
N CYS A 133 -14.43 14.99 3.09
CA CYS A 133 -14.87 15.66 4.32
C CYS A 133 -13.83 15.53 5.44
N PHE A 134 -13.26 14.34 5.64
CA PHE A 134 -12.21 14.12 6.64
C PHE A 134 -10.93 14.90 6.34
N ILE A 135 -10.52 14.97 5.06
CA ILE A 135 -9.37 15.77 4.65
C ILE A 135 -9.61 17.26 4.96
N TYR A 136 -10.83 17.75 4.70
CA TYR A 136 -11.20 19.15 4.97
C TYR A 136 -11.18 19.48 6.47
N LEU A 137 -11.62 18.55 7.34
CA LEU A 137 -11.63 18.71 8.79
C LEU A 137 -10.23 18.67 9.44
N GLY A 138 -9.20 18.37 8.66
CA GLY A 138 -7.79 18.44 9.05
C GLY A 138 -7.16 17.07 9.35
N ILE A 139 -5.83 17.01 9.25
CA ILE A 139 -5.05 15.74 9.22
C ILE A 139 -4.76 15.20 10.64
N ARG A 140 -4.98 16.00 11.70
CA ARG A 140 -4.65 15.62 13.08
C ARG A 140 -5.40 14.38 13.61
N PRO A 141 -6.68 14.15 13.27
CA PRO A 141 -7.37 12.90 13.59
C PRO A 141 -6.79 11.70 12.84
N LEU A 142 -6.40 11.86 11.56
CA LEU A 142 -5.84 10.76 10.75
C LEU A 142 -4.57 10.18 11.39
N ALA A 143 -3.67 11.02 11.88
CA ALA A 143 -2.41 10.55 12.50
C ALA A 143 -2.62 9.68 13.76
N LYS A 144 -3.79 9.78 14.43
CA LYS A 144 -4.14 8.89 15.56
C LYS A 144 -4.76 7.58 15.11
N ILE A 145 -5.34 7.57 13.91
CA ILE A 145 -6.01 6.42 13.31
C ILE A 145 -4.97 5.43 12.75
N ASP A 146 -3.83 5.91 12.24
CA ASP A 146 -2.78 5.06 11.63
C ASP A 146 -2.37 3.84 12.48
N PHE A 147 -2.16 4.04 13.79
CA PHE A 147 -1.79 2.93 14.68
C PHE A 147 -2.96 1.95 14.90
N ALA A 148 -4.19 2.47 15.03
CA ALA A 148 -5.38 1.65 15.19
C ALA A 148 -5.64 0.82 13.92
N ASP A 149 -5.45 1.42 12.74
CA ASP A 149 -5.59 0.75 11.45
C ASP A 149 -4.58 -0.39 11.29
N LEU A 150 -3.31 -0.17 11.65
CA LEU A 150 -2.29 -1.22 11.61
C LEU A 150 -2.66 -2.42 12.51
N VAL A 151 -3.16 -2.15 13.72
CA VAL A 151 -3.60 -3.19 14.66
C VAL A 151 -4.83 -3.91 14.12
N ALA A 152 -5.84 -3.17 13.65
CA ALA A 152 -7.07 -3.75 13.09
C ALA A 152 -6.78 -4.60 11.84
N PHE A 153 -5.90 -4.13 10.96
CA PHE A 153 -5.43 -4.86 9.79
C PHE A 153 -4.73 -6.16 10.18
N SER A 154 -3.77 -6.10 11.10
CA SER A 154 -3.03 -7.28 11.58
C SER A 154 -3.96 -8.32 12.22
N LEU A 155 -4.92 -7.87 13.02
CA LEU A 155 -5.94 -8.74 13.62
C LEU A 155 -6.83 -9.39 12.55
N THR A 156 -7.23 -8.63 11.52
CA THR A 156 -8.06 -9.16 10.42
C THR A 156 -7.32 -10.25 9.67
N LEU A 157 -6.03 -10.07 9.36
CA LEU A 157 -5.21 -11.11 8.73
C LEU A 157 -5.09 -12.36 9.61
N LEU A 158 -4.93 -12.20 10.93
CA LEU A 158 -4.85 -13.31 11.86
C LEU A 158 -6.19 -14.08 11.92
N ILE A 159 -7.32 -13.37 11.93
CA ILE A 159 -8.66 -13.97 11.90
C ILE A 159 -8.85 -14.77 10.60
N ILE A 160 -8.47 -14.21 9.45
CA ILE A 160 -8.55 -14.91 8.16
C ILE A 160 -7.66 -16.16 8.16
N LEU A 161 -6.45 -16.07 8.71
CA LEU A 161 -5.50 -17.18 8.77
C LEU A 161 -6.02 -18.33 9.65
N VAL A 162 -6.48 -18.03 10.86
CA VAL A 162 -6.99 -19.03 11.82
C VAL A 162 -8.34 -19.59 11.38
N GLY A 163 -9.24 -18.73 10.90
CA GLY A 163 -10.56 -19.13 10.39
C GLY A 163 -10.48 -19.96 9.11
N GLY A 164 -9.48 -19.68 8.26
CA GLY A 164 -9.25 -20.36 6.98
C GLY A 164 -8.53 -21.71 7.06
N HIS A 165 -8.13 -22.20 8.24
CA HIS A 165 -7.31 -23.42 8.35
C HIS A 165 -7.94 -24.66 7.69
N LYS A 166 -9.27 -24.74 7.63
CA LYS A 166 -9.99 -25.86 6.98
C LYS A 166 -9.90 -25.83 5.45
N LEU A 167 -9.56 -24.68 4.87
CA LEU A 167 -9.42 -24.47 3.43
C LEU A 167 -7.98 -24.68 2.95
N TRP A 168 -7.08 -25.12 3.83
CA TRP A 168 -5.68 -25.32 3.49
C TRP A 168 -5.50 -26.64 2.74
N HIS A 169 -5.27 -26.54 1.44
CA HIS A 169 -4.88 -27.66 0.59
C HIS A 169 -3.42 -27.51 0.19
N ILE A 170 -2.58 -28.47 0.60
CA ILE A 170 -1.13 -28.47 0.32
C ILE A 170 -0.87 -28.47 -1.19
N GLU A 171 -1.77 -29.07 -1.96
CA GLU A 171 -1.72 -29.11 -3.42
C GLU A 171 -1.67 -27.71 -4.06
N ASN A 172 -2.29 -26.71 -3.45
CA ASN A 172 -2.27 -25.33 -3.95
C ASN A 172 -0.85 -24.72 -3.93
N PHE A 173 0.05 -25.23 -3.09
CA PHE A 173 1.45 -24.80 -3.06
C PHE A 173 2.28 -25.43 -4.19
N LEU A 174 1.80 -26.53 -4.76
CA LEU A 174 2.44 -27.26 -5.86
C LEU A 174 1.76 -26.98 -7.21
N ALA A 175 0.80 -26.05 -7.25
CA ALA A 175 0.08 -25.69 -8.45
C ALA A 175 1.04 -25.29 -9.58
N PRO A 176 0.84 -25.80 -10.81
CA PRO A 176 1.73 -25.55 -11.92
C PRO A 176 1.77 -24.07 -12.28
N ILE A 177 2.96 -23.60 -12.65
CA ILE A 177 3.20 -22.21 -13.03
C ILE A 177 2.41 -21.90 -14.32
N GLY A 178 1.49 -20.94 -14.24
CA GLY A 178 0.82 -20.42 -15.42
C GLY A 178 1.78 -19.58 -16.26
N TYR A 179 2.42 -20.18 -17.27
CA TYR A 179 3.41 -19.51 -18.12
C TYR A 179 2.90 -18.20 -18.75
N GLY A 180 1.60 -18.09 -19.06
CA GLY A 180 0.97 -16.88 -19.58
C GLY A 180 0.75 -15.76 -18.54
N LYS A 181 0.90 -16.05 -17.25
CA LYS A 181 0.65 -15.10 -16.13
C LYS A 181 1.90 -14.84 -15.29
N PHE A 182 3.08 -15.17 -15.81
CA PHE A 182 4.36 -15.01 -15.10
C PHE A 182 4.63 -13.55 -14.66
N PHE A 183 4.25 -12.56 -15.47
CA PHE A 183 4.43 -11.14 -15.15
C PHE A 183 3.26 -10.51 -14.37
N LEU A 184 2.19 -11.27 -14.13
CA LEU A 184 1.02 -10.79 -13.38
C LEU A 184 1.38 -10.23 -11.99
N PRO A 185 2.31 -10.83 -11.22
CA PRO A 185 2.60 -10.35 -9.88
C PRO A 185 3.32 -9.00 -9.81
N TYR A 186 3.99 -8.57 -10.87
CA TYR A 186 4.89 -7.42 -10.85
C TYR A 186 4.22 -6.12 -10.35
N GLY A 187 3.12 -5.71 -10.99
CA GLY A 187 2.42 -4.47 -10.65
C GLY A 187 1.79 -4.49 -9.25
N PRO A 188 0.95 -5.48 -8.94
CA PRO A 188 0.31 -5.56 -7.63
C PRO A 188 1.29 -5.68 -6.46
N LEU A 189 2.39 -6.42 -6.61
CA LEU A 189 3.42 -6.51 -5.57
C LEU A 189 4.16 -5.19 -5.40
N LEU A 190 4.52 -4.50 -6.49
CA LEU A 190 5.16 -3.18 -6.39
C LEU A 190 4.23 -2.14 -5.75
N PHE A 191 2.92 -2.25 -5.93
CA PHE A 191 1.95 -1.37 -5.25
C PHE A 191 1.66 -1.78 -3.79
N THR A 192 2.14 -2.95 -3.36
CA THR A 192 2.04 -3.43 -1.98
C THR A 192 3.27 -3.05 -1.12
N LEU A 193 4.39 -2.73 -1.78
CA LEU A 193 5.72 -2.47 -1.20
C LEU A 193 6.09 -0.99 -1.32
#